data_AF-A0A7C1N372-F1
#
_entry.id   AF-A0A7C1N372-F1
#
_cell.length_a   1.000
_cell.length_b   1.000
_cell.length_c   1.000
_cell.angle_alpha   90.00
_cell.angle_beta   90.00
_cell.angle_gamma   90.00
#
_symmetry.space_group_name_H-M   'P 1'
#
loop_
_entity.id
_entity.type
_entity.pdbx_description
1 polymer ?
#
loop_
_entity_poly.entity_id
_entity_poly.type
_entity_poly.pdbx_seq_one_letter_code
_entity_poly.pdbx_strand_id
1 'polypeptide(L)' 'MLQPGSRLSPLPKLRRAIALKLINEYGVSLAETARRLGIPTSGVAQRLRRGEGV' A
#
# COMPACT_ATOMS: atom_id res chain seq x y z
N MET A 1 -6.07 -16.02 -3.81
CA MET A 1 -5.11 -15.09 -4.47
C MET A 1 -5.73 -13.70 -4.55
N LEU A 2 -5.10 -12.68 -3.96
CA LEU A 2 -5.62 -11.29 -3.91
C LEU A 2 -5.32 -10.56 -5.22
N GLN A 3 -6.25 -10.59 -6.18
CA GLN A 3 -6.06 -9.93 -7.49
C GLN A 3 -5.74 -8.42 -7.32
N PRO A 4 -4.70 -7.91 -8.00
CA PRO A 4 -4.40 -6.48 -8.03
C PRO A 4 -5.49 -5.77 -8.85
N GLY A 5 -6.32 -4.95 -8.19
CA GLY A 5 -7.38 -4.18 -8.85
C GLY A 5 -8.77 -4.28 -8.23
N SER A 6 -9.01 -5.22 -7.31
CA SER A 6 -10.30 -5.28 -6.61
C SER A 6 -10.57 -4.00 -5.82
N ARG A 7 -11.60 -3.25 -6.24
CA ARG A 7 -12.15 -2.04 -5.59
C ARG A 7 -13.27 -2.34 -4.60
N LEU A 8 -13.56 -3.61 -4.37
CA LEU A 8 -14.46 -4.07 -3.32
C LEU A 8 -13.87 -3.67 -1.95
N SER A 9 -14.54 -2.75 -1.26
CA SER A 9 -14.29 -2.50 0.17
C SER A 9 -14.42 -3.84 0.90
N PRO A 10 -13.40 -4.30 1.66
CA PRO A 10 -12.40 -3.54 2.44
C PRO A 10 -10.94 -3.61 1.94
N LEU A 11 -10.68 -4.27 0.80
CA LEU A 11 -9.33 -4.58 0.32
C LEU A 11 -8.38 -3.38 0.09
N PRO A 12 -8.83 -2.21 -0.44
CA PRO A 12 -7.92 -1.08 -0.62
C PRO A 12 -7.47 -0.44 0.69
N LYS A 13 -8.32 -0.43 1.74
CA LYS A 13 -7.96 0.08 3.07
C LYS A 13 -6.95 -0.83 3.75
N LEU A 14 -7.14 -2.15 3.68
CA LEU A 14 -6.20 -3.11 4.25
C LEU A 14 -4.81 -3.02 3.62
N ARG A 15 -4.73 -2.95 2.28
CA ARG A 15 -3.44 -2.81 1.60
C ARG A 15 -2.72 -1.50 1.94
N ARG A 16 -3.46 -0.43 2.25
CA ARG A 16 -2.88 0.84 2.74
C ARG A 16 -2.33 0.67 4.15
N ALA A 17 -3.10 0.07 5.06
CA ALA A 17 -2.66 -0.17 6.44
C ALA A 17 -1.37 -1.00 6.48
N ILE A 18 -1.27 -2.04 5.65
CA ILE A 18 -0.06 -2.86 5.52
C ILE A 18 1.12 -2.02 5.00
N ALA A 19 0.92 -1.20 3.97
CA ALA A 19 1.96 -0.32 3.45
C ALA A 19 2.46 0.68 4.51
N LEU A 20 1.54 1.30 5.26
CA LEU A 20 1.89 2.24 6.33
C LEU A 20 2.66 1.55 7.45
N LYS A 21 2.26 0.33 7.84
CA LYS A 21 2.98 -0.44 8.87
C LYS A 21 4.39 -0.79 8.41
N LEU A 22 4.56 -1.28 7.18
CA LEU A 22 5.87 -1.61 6.62
C LEU A 22 6.82 -0.41 6.61
N ILE A 23 6.32 0.77 6.25
CA ILE A 23 7.16 1.97 6.12
C ILE A 23 7.45 2.60 7.48
N ASN A 24 6.43 2.84 8.30
CA ASN A 24 6.59 3.57 9.55
C ASN A 24 7.16 2.70 10.68
N GLU A 25 6.69 1.46 10.82
CA GLU A 25 7.12 0.60 11.95
C GLU A 25 8.38 -0.18 11.64
N TYR A 26 8.51 -0.69 10.40
CA TYR A 26 9.62 -1.56 10.02
C TYR A 26 10.72 -0.83 9.23
N GLY A 27 10.57 0.48 8.96
CA GLY A 27 11.55 1.27 8.21
C GLY A 27 11.78 0.78 6.78
N VAL A 28 10.83 0.05 6.20
CA VAL A 28 11.00 -0.59 4.89
C VAL A 28 10.85 0.46 3.78
N SER A 29 11.84 0.53 2.89
CA SER A 29 11.81 1.42 1.73
C SER A 29 10.56 1.21 0.85
N LEU A 30 10.12 2.27 0.18
CA LEU A 30 8.97 2.24 -0.73
C LEU A 30 9.09 1.14 -1.80
N ALA A 31 10.29 0.91 -2.33
CA ALA A 31 10.55 -0.10 -3.36
C ALA A 31 10.36 -1.53 -2.84
N GLU A 32 10.80 -1.82 -1.62
CA GLU A 32 10.64 -3.13 -0.98
C GLU A 32 9.18 -3.36 -0.58
N THR A 33 8.51 -2.32 -0.06
CA THR A 33 7.06 -2.34 0.18
C THR A 33 6.27 -2.62 -1.10
N ALA A 34 6.67 -2.02 -2.22
CA ALA A 34 6.08 -2.24 -3.54
C ALA A 34 6.23 -3.69 -4.02
N ARG A 35 7.43 -4.28 -3.87
CA ARG A 35 7.69 -5.69 -4.20
C ARG A 35 6.82 -6.63 -3.37
N ARG A 36 6.75 -6.43 -2.06
CA ARG A 36 5.92 -7.25 -1.15
C ARG A 36 4.43 -7.16 -1.47
N LEU A 37 3.97 -5.99 -1.91
CA LEU A 37 2.56 -5.75 -2.26
C LEU A 37 2.21 -6.11 -3.71
N GLY A 38 3.20 -6.45 -4.54
CA GLY A 38 3.00 -6.77 -5.96
C GLY A 38 2.48 -5.59 -6.78
N ILE A 39 2.88 -4.36 -6.44
CA ILE A 39 2.46 -3.13 -7.13
C ILE A 39 3.68 -2.25 -7.45
N PRO A 40 3.60 -1.32 -8.42
CA PRO A 40 4.70 -0.39 -8.65
C PRO A 40 4.90 0.57 -7.46
N THR A 41 6.14 1.04 -7.28
CA THR A 41 6.52 2.01 -6.23
C THR A 41 5.68 3.30 -6.30
N SER A 42 5.37 3.78 -7.50
CA SER A 42 4.48 4.92 -7.72
C SER A 42 3.05 4.66 -7.20
N GLY A 43 2.58 3.41 -7.27
CA GLY A 43 1.30 2.97 -6.71
C GLY A 43 1.28 3.00 -5.19
N VAL A 44 2.39 2.65 -4.53
CA VAL A 44 2.55 2.81 -3.06
C VAL A 44 2.50 4.29 -2.70
N ALA A 45 3.30 5.13 -3.36
CA ALA A 45 3.34 6.57 -3.10
C ALA A 45 1.98 7.25 -3.32
N GLN A 46 1.26 6.89 -4.38
CA GLN A 46 -0.08 7.41 -4.62
C GLN A 46 -1.10 6.94 -3.58
N ARG A 47 -0.98 5.70 -3.08
CA ARG A 47 -1.82 5.26 -1.97
C ARG A 47 -1.51 6.02 -0.70
N LEU A 48 -0.25 6.23 -0.33
CA LEU A 48 0.11 7.01 0.86
C LEU A 48 -0.49 8.42 0.81
N ARG A 49 -0.29 9.13 -0.31
CA ARG A 49 -0.89 10.46 -0.55
C ARG A 49 -2.42 10.48 -0.40
N ARG A 50 -3.12 9.44 -0.87
CA ARG A 50 -4.60 9.39 -0.92
C ARG A 50 -5.32 9.28 0.43
N GLY A 51 -4.63 9.35 1.56
CA GLY A 51 -5.30 9.31 2.87
C GLY A 51 -4.48 10.00 3.94
N GLU A 52 -3.74 11.02 3.51
CA GLU A 52 -3.48 12.20 4.33
C GLU A 52 -4.66 13.20 4.25
N GLY A 53 -5.67 12.92 3.42
CA GLY A 53 -6.95 13.60 3.43
C GLY A 53 -8.04 12.63 3.88
N VAL A 54 -8.65 12.94 5.03
CA VAL A 54 -9.71 12.20 5.77
C VAL A 54 -9.21 11.15 6.76
#